data_AF-A0A1X7M5B0-F1
#
_entry.id   AF-A0A1X7M5B0-F1
#
_cell.length_a   1.000
_cell.length_b   1.000
_cell.length_c   1.000
_cell.angle_alpha   90.00
_cell.angle_beta   90.00
_cell.angle_gamma   90.00
#
_symmetry.space_group_name_H-M   'P 1'
#
loop_
_entity.id
_entity.type
_entity.pdbx_description
1 polymer ?
#
loop_
_entity_poly.entity_id
_entity_poly.type
_entity_poly.pdbx_seq_one_letter_code
_entity_poly.pdbx_strand_id
1 'polypeptide(L)'
;MLKKYAINYSLITEFRDAINSNNDYIFFKYYNNKGKNQWHIICSCMDWISVSVNFMYSLPEPSKNIDEKSMQVYSLITSVDNVFEAIKQLHRIFHEDEKLKKWPFKKNSHIFKEKSIDCCDEKYFKEIRSFFGAHPTNLTKQKGNDSKFFASWPVSPMFSDGDLSVNLYSLTPGDEDIKVTIKIREIIAFFNERYQYLSCLINKANELYIDFCMTQSKNKIPETDSINSELKVLENESKHRLNNNYYKFMIEELKKIFSVNLNEEKLTPKELAFKKECGVLIGEIRNNLQKMDLVDLKHGDIISSTLNNSQYNYYIGKIFESLSSETINSAYEVHLNYVNEISNYEYNFSRDDDTNITFLKLKMMIFFKNKD
;
A
#
# COMPACT_ATOMS: atom_id res chain seq x y z
N MET A 1 6.64 -0.22 32.86
CA MET A 1 5.27 0.27 33.11
C MET A 1 4.84 1.15 31.93
N LEU A 2 5.14 0.82 30.67
CA LEU A 2 4.53 1.39 29.45
C LEU A 2 3.19 0.76 29.07
N LYS A 3 2.85 -0.38 29.70
CA LYS A 3 1.44 -0.80 29.90
C LYS A 3 0.56 0.32 30.50
N LYS A 4 1.15 1.39 31.06
CA LYS A 4 0.47 2.53 31.68
C LYS A 4 -0.01 3.61 30.70
N TYR A 5 0.47 3.63 29.45
CA TYR A 5 0.06 4.63 28.45
C TYR A 5 -0.83 4.07 27.33
N ALA A 6 -1.14 2.76 27.38
CA ALA A 6 -2.09 2.06 26.49
C ALA A 6 -1.95 2.45 25.00
N ILE A 7 -0.71 2.50 24.49
CA ILE A 7 -0.47 2.70 23.06
C ILE A 7 -0.89 1.41 22.33
N ASN A 8 -1.80 1.53 21.36
CA ASN A 8 -2.22 0.39 20.55
C ASN A 8 -1.16 0.06 19.48
N TYR A 9 -0.19 -0.78 19.83
CA TYR A 9 0.90 -1.13 18.93
C TYR A 9 0.45 -1.80 17.62
N SER A 10 -0.63 -2.59 17.63
CA SER A 10 -1.09 -3.31 16.42
C SER A 10 -1.73 -2.39 15.38
N LEU A 11 -2.23 -1.22 15.78
CA LEU A 11 -3.01 -0.34 14.90
C LEU A 11 -2.25 0.13 13.65
N ILE A 12 -0.93 0.35 13.75
CA ILE A 12 -0.15 0.71 12.55
C ILE A 12 0.02 -0.46 11.59
N THR A 13 0.13 -1.69 12.10
CA THR A 13 0.14 -2.90 11.27
C THR A 13 -1.22 -3.09 10.62
N GLU A 14 -2.31 -3.00 11.39
CA GLU A 14 -3.68 -3.06 10.86
C GLU A 14 -3.93 -2.01 9.78
N PHE A 15 -3.42 -0.78 9.97
CA PHE A 15 -3.48 0.26 8.95
C PHE A 15 -2.71 -0.12 7.69
N ARG A 16 -1.46 -0.60 7.82
CA ARG A 16 -0.65 -1.05 6.67
C ARG A 16 -1.34 -2.18 5.91
N ASP A 17 -1.86 -3.18 6.62
CA ASP A 17 -2.53 -4.32 6.00
C ASP A 17 -3.78 -3.86 5.26
N ALA A 18 -4.59 -2.97 5.86
CA ALA A 18 -5.76 -2.40 5.19
C ALA A 18 -5.40 -1.63 3.92
N ILE A 19 -4.33 -0.82 3.95
CA ILE A 19 -3.89 -0.03 2.78
C ILE A 19 -3.35 -0.90 1.65
N ASN A 20 -2.71 -2.03 1.95
CA ASN A 20 -2.19 -2.99 0.96
C ASN A 20 -3.18 -4.13 0.63
N SER A 21 -4.40 -4.08 1.18
CA SER A 21 -5.46 -5.04 0.88
C SER A 21 -6.29 -4.59 -0.34
N ASN A 22 -7.44 -5.24 -0.57
CA ASN A 22 -8.42 -4.84 -1.59
C ASN A 22 -7.83 -4.74 -3.00
N ASN A 23 -7.04 -5.75 -3.41
CA ASN A 23 -6.42 -5.81 -4.74
C ASN A 23 -5.57 -4.56 -5.07
N ASP A 24 -4.80 -4.07 -4.10
CA ASP A 24 -3.92 -2.90 -4.23
C ASP A 24 -4.64 -1.62 -4.67
N TYR A 25 -5.94 -1.48 -4.38
CA TYR A 25 -6.73 -0.34 -4.85
C TYR A 25 -6.15 1.02 -4.44
N ILE A 26 -5.64 1.15 -3.21
CA ILE A 26 -5.06 2.41 -2.74
C ILE A 26 -3.80 2.75 -3.56
N PHE A 27 -2.95 1.76 -3.85
CA PHE A 27 -1.83 1.95 -4.77
C PHE A 27 -2.35 2.36 -6.15
N PHE A 28 -3.25 1.58 -6.76
CA PHE A 28 -3.83 1.84 -8.07
C PHE A 28 -4.38 3.27 -8.21
N LYS A 29 -5.14 3.73 -7.21
CA LYS A 29 -5.75 5.06 -7.19
C LYS A 29 -4.73 6.19 -7.02
N TYR A 30 -3.72 6.00 -6.17
CA TYR A 30 -2.83 7.09 -5.74
C TYR A 30 -1.43 7.06 -6.35
N TYR A 31 -1.06 6.04 -7.13
CA TYR A 31 0.24 6.00 -7.84
C TYR A 31 0.38 7.18 -8.82
N ASN A 32 -0.73 7.59 -9.44
CA ASN A 32 -0.82 8.75 -10.31
C ASN A 32 -2.20 9.42 -10.18
N ASN A 33 -2.40 10.15 -9.08
CA ASN A 33 -3.61 10.94 -8.88
C ASN A 33 -3.37 12.38 -9.33
N LYS A 34 -4.06 12.81 -10.39
CA LYS A 34 -3.94 14.17 -10.96
C LYS A 34 -2.48 14.55 -11.28
N GLY A 35 -1.70 13.62 -11.83
CA GLY A 35 -0.30 13.84 -12.21
C GLY A 35 0.69 13.80 -11.03
N LYS A 36 0.24 13.40 -9.83
CA LYS A 36 1.07 13.31 -8.63
C LYS A 36 1.06 11.90 -8.08
N ASN A 37 2.24 11.41 -7.69
CA ASN A 37 2.39 10.15 -6.98
C ASN A 37 2.10 10.37 -5.48
N GLN A 38 0.83 10.27 -5.11
CA GLN A 38 0.39 10.39 -3.73
C GLN A 38 0.63 9.09 -2.94
N TRP A 39 0.81 7.96 -3.62
CA TRP A 39 1.21 6.70 -3.01
C TRP A 39 2.52 6.84 -2.22
N HIS A 40 3.53 7.52 -2.77
CA HIS A 40 4.79 7.76 -2.04
C HIS A 40 4.59 8.57 -0.74
N ILE A 41 3.62 9.49 -0.71
CA ILE A 41 3.28 10.24 0.51
C ILE A 41 2.65 9.29 1.54
N ILE A 42 1.74 8.41 1.10
CA ILE A 42 1.12 7.39 1.96
C ILE A 42 2.19 6.47 2.56
N CYS A 43 3.11 5.93 1.75
CA CYS A 43 4.23 5.11 2.22
C CYS A 43 5.08 5.84 3.27
N SER A 44 5.50 7.07 2.96
CA SER A 44 6.30 7.87 3.88
C SER A 44 5.58 8.10 5.21
N CYS A 45 4.27 8.38 5.18
CA CYS A 45 3.48 8.52 6.40
C CYS A 45 3.46 7.23 7.22
N MET A 46 3.24 6.08 6.58
CA MET A 46 3.26 4.79 7.28
C MET A 46 4.62 4.51 7.93
N ASP A 47 5.72 4.83 7.26
CA ASP A 47 7.08 4.61 7.77
C ASP A 47 7.39 5.49 8.99
N TRP A 48 7.08 6.79 8.89
CA TRP A 48 7.27 7.71 10.01
C TRP A 48 6.39 7.39 11.21
N ILE A 49 5.14 6.93 10.98
CA ILE A 49 4.28 6.46 12.06
C ILE A 49 4.88 5.20 12.70
N SER A 50 5.27 4.20 11.93
CA SER A 50 5.85 2.96 12.44
C SER A 50 7.09 3.21 13.30
N VAL A 51 8.05 3.99 12.81
CA VAL A 51 9.28 4.30 13.57
C VAL A 51 8.95 5.02 14.87
N SER A 52 8.06 6.02 14.82
CA SER A 52 7.70 6.83 15.99
C SER A 52 6.93 6.02 17.04
N VAL A 53 5.98 5.18 16.61
CA VAL A 53 5.23 4.28 17.50
C VAL A 53 6.15 3.25 18.13
N ASN A 54 7.07 2.66 17.37
CA ASN A 54 8.05 1.70 17.89
C ASN A 54 8.95 2.33 18.95
N PHE A 55 9.48 3.52 18.68
CA PHE A 55 10.27 4.26 19.66
C PHE A 55 9.47 4.53 20.94
N MET A 56 8.26 5.09 20.81
CA MET A 56 7.39 5.39 21.96
C MET A 56 7.02 4.14 22.76
N TYR A 57 6.82 3.00 22.09
CA TYR A 57 6.53 1.72 22.73
C TYR A 57 7.75 1.11 23.45
N SER A 58 8.96 1.45 23.02
CA SER A 58 10.22 1.01 23.63
C SER A 58 10.80 1.99 24.66
N LEU A 59 10.16 3.14 24.88
CA LEU A 59 10.73 4.26 25.63
C LEU A 59 11.02 3.84 27.10
N PRO A 60 12.24 4.02 27.62
CA PRO A 60 12.52 3.70 29.01
C PRO A 60 11.70 4.60 29.95
N GLU A 61 11.57 4.20 31.22
CA GLU A 61 10.99 5.08 32.23
C GLU A 61 11.82 6.40 32.29
N PRO A 62 11.17 7.56 32.51
CA PRO A 62 11.87 8.84 32.54
C PRO A 62 13.06 8.83 33.51
N SER A 63 14.22 9.26 33.03
CA SER A 63 15.44 9.30 33.84
C SER A 63 15.28 10.26 35.03
N LYS A 64 15.97 9.94 36.13
CA LYS A 64 16.13 10.86 37.26
C LYS A 64 17.13 11.96 36.94
N ASN A 65 18.05 11.72 36.02
CA ASN A 65 18.96 12.73 35.51
C ASN A 65 18.16 13.68 34.59
N ILE A 66 18.21 14.98 34.88
CA ILE A 66 17.41 15.97 34.16
C ILE A 66 17.84 16.15 32.70
N ASP A 67 19.11 16.01 32.39
CA ASP A 67 19.62 16.17 31.02
C ASP A 67 19.18 15.00 30.15
N GLU A 68 19.31 13.77 30.67
CA GLU A 68 18.78 12.57 30.01
C GLU A 68 17.26 12.64 29.86
N LYS A 69 16.54 13.03 30.91
CA LYS A 69 15.07 13.20 30.87
C LYS A 69 14.64 14.22 29.83
N SER A 70 15.37 15.33 29.72
CA SER A 70 15.13 16.37 28.72
C SER A 70 15.26 15.81 27.30
N MET A 71 16.32 15.04 27.04
CA MET A 71 16.53 14.38 25.74
C MET A 71 15.47 13.30 25.44
N GLN A 72 15.03 12.54 26.45
CA GLN A 72 13.93 11.58 26.32
C GLN A 72 12.63 12.28 25.94
N VAL A 73 12.29 13.39 26.59
CA VAL A 73 11.06 14.14 26.30
C VAL A 73 11.11 14.87 24.97
N TYR A 74 12.27 15.41 24.59
CA TYR A 74 12.49 15.94 23.23
C TYR A 74 12.19 14.88 22.16
N SER A 75 12.73 13.67 22.35
CA SER A 75 12.53 12.55 21.42
C SER A 75 11.07 12.09 21.39
N LEU A 76 10.39 12.09 22.53
CA LEU A 76 8.95 11.81 22.62
C LEU A 76 8.13 12.85 21.85
N ILE A 77 8.35 14.14 22.08
CA ILE A 77 7.64 15.23 21.39
C ILE A 77 7.84 15.12 19.88
N THR A 78 9.07 14.86 19.44
CA THR A 78 9.40 14.66 18.02
C THR A 78 8.63 13.48 17.42
N SER A 79 8.55 12.37 18.15
CA SER A 79 7.81 11.17 17.71
C SER A 79 6.31 11.45 17.60
N VAL A 80 5.74 12.19 18.55
CA VAL A 80 4.33 12.59 18.50
C VAL A 80 4.06 13.54 17.33
N ASP A 81 4.94 14.49 17.05
CA ASP A 81 4.82 15.41 15.92
C ASP A 81 4.86 14.68 14.58
N ASN A 82 5.78 13.72 14.43
CA ASN A 82 5.87 12.86 13.25
C ASN A 82 4.56 12.13 12.99
N VAL A 83 3.99 11.47 14.01
CA VAL A 83 2.70 10.76 13.87
C VAL A 83 1.57 11.74 13.55
N PHE A 84 1.50 12.86 14.26
CA PHE A 84 0.46 13.87 14.05
C PHE A 84 0.45 14.43 12.63
N GLU A 85 1.61 14.86 12.12
CA GLU A 85 1.70 15.42 10.77
C GLU A 85 1.48 14.34 9.70
N ALA A 86 1.99 13.11 9.90
CA ALA A 86 1.72 11.99 9.00
C ALA A 86 0.21 11.69 8.87
N ILE A 87 -0.51 11.60 9.99
CA ILE A 87 -1.96 11.35 10.00
C ILE A 87 -2.73 12.49 9.33
N LYS A 88 -2.31 13.74 9.50
CA LYS A 88 -2.91 14.88 8.78
C LYS A 88 -2.70 14.80 7.28
N GLN A 89 -1.53 14.36 6.82
CA GLN A 89 -1.30 14.17 5.37
C GLN A 89 -2.16 13.04 4.83
N LEU A 90 -2.27 11.92 5.54
CA LEU A 90 -3.17 10.82 5.17
C LEU A 90 -4.63 11.30 5.08
N HIS A 91 -5.09 12.10 6.03
CA HIS A 91 -6.44 12.70 5.99
C HIS A 91 -6.65 13.56 4.74
N ARG A 92 -5.69 14.44 4.41
CA ARG A 92 -5.78 15.28 3.20
C ARG A 92 -5.96 14.45 1.95
N ILE A 93 -5.24 13.34 1.85
CA ILE A 93 -5.29 12.44 0.70
C ILE A 93 -6.64 11.70 0.66
N PHE A 94 -7.02 10.99 1.71
CA PHE A 94 -8.21 10.12 1.70
C PHE A 94 -9.53 10.87 1.70
N HIS A 95 -9.59 12.07 2.30
CA HIS A 95 -10.80 12.90 2.30
C HIS A 95 -10.81 13.98 1.20
N GLU A 96 -9.76 14.03 0.36
CA GLU A 96 -9.52 15.11 -0.61
C GLU A 96 -9.65 16.51 0.04
N ASP A 97 -9.14 16.64 1.25
CA ASP A 97 -9.32 17.83 2.11
C ASP A 97 -8.01 18.59 2.31
N GLU A 98 -7.44 19.10 1.21
CA GLU A 98 -6.14 19.80 1.21
C GLU A 98 -6.06 20.92 2.28
N LYS A 99 -7.18 21.63 2.47
CA LYS A 99 -7.29 22.78 3.40
C LYS A 99 -7.67 22.39 4.83
N LEU A 100 -7.77 21.10 5.15
CA LEU A 100 -8.15 20.61 6.49
C LEU A 100 -9.45 21.28 7.00
N LYS A 101 -10.49 21.28 6.17
CA LYS A 101 -11.84 21.76 6.52
C LYS A 101 -12.63 20.72 7.31
N LYS A 102 -12.45 19.42 6.99
CA LYS A 102 -13.09 18.24 7.60
C LYS A 102 -12.22 17.62 8.69
N TRP A 103 -11.04 18.20 8.96
CA TRP A 103 -10.13 17.73 10.00
C TRP A 103 -10.79 17.78 11.39
N PRO A 104 -10.98 16.64 12.07
CA PRO A 104 -11.86 16.57 13.24
C PRO A 104 -11.29 17.26 14.49
N PHE A 105 -9.98 17.50 14.56
CA PHE A 105 -9.31 17.99 15.78
C PHE A 105 -9.04 19.50 15.81
N LYS A 106 -9.41 20.24 14.76
CA LYS A 106 -9.01 21.65 14.53
C LYS A 106 -9.35 22.62 15.67
N LYS A 107 -10.41 22.33 16.42
CA LYS A 107 -10.93 23.18 17.51
C LYS A 107 -10.87 22.51 18.89
N ASN A 108 -10.30 21.32 18.99
CA ASN A 108 -10.23 20.60 20.27
C ASN A 108 -9.33 21.36 21.24
N SER A 109 -9.75 21.49 22.49
CA SER A 109 -9.02 22.23 23.53
C SER A 109 -9.07 21.53 24.89
N HIS A 110 -9.35 20.22 24.92
CA HIS A 110 -9.69 19.48 26.13
C HIS A 110 -8.52 18.66 26.70
N ILE A 111 -7.42 18.51 25.96
CA ILE A 111 -6.30 17.66 26.36
C ILE A 111 -5.35 18.40 27.29
N PHE A 112 -4.88 19.58 26.88
CA PHE A 112 -3.98 20.40 27.69
C PHE A 112 -4.78 21.35 28.55
N LYS A 113 -4.70 21.21 29.87
CA LYS A 113 -5.55 21.96 30.81
C LYS A 113 -4.96 23.31 31.23
N GLU A 114 -3.66 23.34 31.46
CA GLU A 114 -2.93 24.51 31.97
C GLU A 114 -2.06 25.10 30.86
N LYS A 115 -2.70 25.76 29.89
CA LYS A 115 -2.00 26.34 28.73
C LYS A 115 -1.39 27.68 29.09
N SER A 116 -0.12 27.88 28.74
CA SER A 116 0.53 29.21 28.80
C SER A 116 -0.01 30.20 27.76
N ILE A 117 -0.69 29.71 26.72
CA ILE A 117 -1.30 30.48 25.63
C ILE A 117 -2.70 29.92 25.37
N ASP A 118 -3.72 30.77 25.41
CA ASP A 118 -5.10 30.37 25.13
C ASP A 118 -5.28 30.01 23.64
N CYS A 119 -5.32 28.71 23.34
CA CYS A 119 -5.45 28.17 21.99
C CYS A 119 -5.93 26.71 21.97
N CYS A 120 -6.26 26.19 20.78
CA CYS A 120 -6.60 24.78 20.61
C CYS A 120 -5.38 23.87 20.83
N ASP A 121 -5.62 22.60 21.12
CA ASP A 121 -4.59 21.63 21.51
C ASP A 121 -3.51 21.45 20.45
N GLU A 122 -3.85 21.53 19.16
CA GLU A 122 -2.87 21.44 18.08
C GLU A 122 -1.93 22.63 18.00
N LYS A 123 -2.49 23.84 18.22
CA LYS A 123 -1.67 25.05 18.29
C LYS A 123 -0.77 24.97 19.51
N TYR A 124 -1.34 24.59 20.66
CA TYR A 124 -0.58 24.46 21.90
C TYR A 124 0.52 23.41 21.80
N PHE A 125 0.27 22.25 21.18
CA PHE A 125 1.29 21.24 20.96
C PHE A 125 2.44 21.75 20.07
N LYS A 126 2.15 22.58 19.06
CA LYS A 126 3.20 23.23 18.26
C LYS A 126 4.04 24.20 19.07
N GLU A 127 3.44 24.90 20.03
CA GLU A 127 4.16 25.74 20.98
C GLU A 127 5.03 24.88 21.90
N ILE A 128 4.51 23.79 22.46
CA ILE A 128 5.31 22.82 23.25
C ILE A 128 6.52 22.35 22.45
N ARG A 129 6.33 21.91 21.20
CA ARG A 129 7.43 21.50 20.30
C ARG A 129 8.45 22.61 20.08
N SER A 130 7.99 23.86 20.02
CA SER A 130 8.86 25.01 19.85
C SER A 130 9.63 25.32 21.15
N PHE A 131 9.01 25.19 22.32
CA PHE A 131 9.64 25.49 23.61
C PHE A 131 10.59 24.40 24.10
N PHE A 132 10.29 23.14 23.79
CA PHE A 132 11.06 21.95 24.21
C PHE A 132 11.86 21.35 23.04
N GLY A 133 11.99 22.08 21.93
CA GLY A 133 12.70 21.65 20.72
C GLY A 133 14.21 21.88 20.77
N ALA A 134 14.91 21.62 19.66
CA ALA A 134 16.35 21.82 19.55
C ALA A 134 16.70 23.32 19.58
N HIS A 135 17.08 23.80 20.77
CA HIS A 135 17.61 25.15 21.06
C HIS A 135 16.75 26.32 20.51
N PRO A 136 15.59 26.60 21.13
CA PRO A 136 14.65 27.61 20.64
C PRO A 136 15.14 29.04 20.90
N THR A 137 15.56 29.73 19.85
CA THR A 137 16.18 31.07 19.93
C THR A 137 15.34 32.20 19.32
N ASN A 138 14.12 31.93 18.89
CA ASN A 138 13.28 32.95 18.27
C ASN A 138 11.79 32.64 18.46
N LEU A 139 11.35 32.60 19.72
CA LEU A 139 9.96 32.32 20.08
C LEU A 139 9.15 33.61 20.15
N THR A 140 7.89 33.57 19.75
CA THR A 140 6.97 34.72 19.82
C THR A 140 5.66 34.29 20.47
N LYS A 141 5.14 35.07 21.42
CA LYS A 141 3.92 34.72 22.18
C LYS A 141 2.66 34.67 21.30
N GLN A 142 2.59 35.53 20.28
CA GLN A 142 1.57 35.55 19.23
C GLN A 142 2.14 36.13 17.92
N LYS A 143 1.62 35.70 16.77
CA LYS A 143 1.98 36.29 15.47
C LYS A 143 1.56 37.75 15.41
N GLY A 144 2.52 38.65 15.15
CA GLY A 144 2.31 40.09 15.04
C GLY A 144 2.65 40.88 16.31
N ASN A 145 3.19 40.23 17.34
CA ASN A 145 3.76 40.90 18.51
C ASN A 145 5.29 40.84 18.43
N ASP A 146 5.97 41.94 18.75
CA ASP A 146 7.44 42.06 18.64
C ASP A 146 8.20 41.42 19.82
N SER A 147 7.48 40.93 20.84
CA SER A 147 8.07 40.27 22.01
C SER A 147 8.71 38.93 21.63
N LYS A 148 10.05 38.91 21.63
CA LYS A 148 10.88 37.72 21.40
C LYS A 148 11.25 37.05 22.70
N PHE A 149 11.22 35.72 22.70
CA PHE A 149 11.58 34.89 23.83
C PHE A 149 12.62 33.83 23.47
N PHE A 150 13.41 33.43 24.47
CA PHE A 150 14.43 32.40 24.38
C PHE A 150 14.18 31.35 25.46
N ALA A 151 14.15 30.07 25.10
CA ALA A 151 13.87 29.01 26.07
C ALA A 151 15.13 28.59 26.84
N SER A 152 14.98 28.37 28.15
CA SER A 152 15.97 27.69 28.98
C SER A 152 16.05 26.20 28.64
N TRP A 153 17.10 25.54 29.13
CA TRP A 153 17.08 24.08 29.23
C TRP A 153 15.90 23.61 30.10
N PRO A 154 15.25 22.47 29.78
CA PRO A 154 14.17 21.94 30.60
C PRO A 154 14.66 21.53 32.00
N VAL A 155 13.87 21.84 33.02
CA VAL A 155 14.18 21.54 34.42
C VAL A 155 13.02 20.85 35.12
N SER A 156 13.33 20.11 36.19
CA SER A 156 12.29 19.57 37.08
C SER A 156 11.57 20.74 37.78
N PRO A 157 10.23 20.80 37.72
CA PRO A 157 9.51 21.86 38.40
C PRO A 157 9.63 21.72 39.92
N MET A 158 10.11 22.78 40.59
CA MET A 158 10.26 22.79 42.05
C MET A 158 8.93 22.89 42.81
N PHE A 159 7.84 23.34 42.16
CA PHE A 159 6.54 23.64 42.81
C PHE A 159 5.31 23.44 41.90
N SER A 160 5.34 22.46 40.98
CA SER A 160 4.16 22.13 40.16
C SER A 160 4.02 20.62 39.97
N ASP A 161 2.81 20.16 39.65
CA ASP A 161 2.51 18.75 39.33
C ASP A 161 2.95 18.35 37.89
N GLY A 162 3.75 19.19 37.24
CA GLY A 162 4.33 18.94 35.92
C GLY A 162 5.52 17.99 35.92
N ASP A 163 5.82 17.44 34.75
CA ASP A 163 6.96 16.54 34.55
C ASP A 163 8.24 17.30 34.22
N LEU A 164 8.15 18.37 33.41
CA LEU A 164 9.23 19.30 33.10
C LEU A 164 8.69 20.73 32.95
N SER A 165 9.55 21.70 33.19
CA SER A 165 9.30 23.11 32.90
C SER A 165 10.45 23.73 32.12
N VAL A 166 10.14 24.74 31.31
CA VAL A 166 11.10 25.66 30.69
C VAL A 166 10.75 27.09 31.09
N ASN A 167 11.76 27.92 31.26
CA ASN A 167 11.58 29.37 31.37
C ASN A 167 11.80 29.98 29.99
N LEU A 168 10.90 30.85 29.57
CA LEU A 168 11.01 31.64 28.36
C LEU A 168 11.47 33.04 28.77
N TYR A 169 12.74 33.34 28.50
CA TYR A 169 13.36 34.62 28.82
C TYR A 169 12.93 35.69 27.82
N SER A 170 12.41 36.82 28.31
CA SER A 170 12.04 37.94 27.43
C SER A 170 13.29 38.66 26.91
N LEU A 171 13.27 39.03 25.63
CA LEU A 171 14.29 39.92 25.06
C LEU A 171 14.11 41.37 25.55
N THR A 172 12.89 41.75 25.91
CA THR A 172 12.55 43.11 26.32
C THR A 172 12.95 43.34 27.79
N PRO A 173 13.82 44.31 28.09
CA PRO A 173 14.20 44.62 29.47
C PRO A 173 12.98 45.02 30.31
N GLY A 174 12.80 44.38 31.47
CA GLY A 174 11.71 44.66 32.40
C GLY A 174 10.43 43.84 32.19
N ASP A 175 10.33 43.08 31.10
CA ASP A 175 9.25 42.10 30.93
C ASP A 175 9.48 40.87 31.83
N GLU A 176 8.38 40.26 32.29
CA GLU A 176 8.44 39.02 33.06
C GLU A 176 8.73 37.80 32.17
N ASP A 177 9.57 36.91 32.67
CA ASP A 177 9.80 35.60 32.07
C ASP A 177 8.55 34.70 32.20
N ILE A 178 8.35 33.84 31.21
CA ILE A 178 7.20 32.93 31.21
C ILE A 178 7.66 31.53 31.56
N LYS A 179 7.12 30.97 32.65
CA LYS A 179 7.32 29.56 32.97
C LYS A 179 6.28 28.71 32.24
N VAL A 180 6.74 27.77 31.42
CA VAL A 180 5.88 26.78 30.76
C VAL A 180 6.14 25.41 31.35
N THR A 181 5.09 24.75 31.80
CA THR A 181 5.15 23.41 32.40
C THR A 181 4.38 22.41 31.54
N ILE A 182 4.93 21.22 31.35
CA ILE A 182 4.29 20.15 30.58
C ILE A 182 4.06 18.91 31.44
N LYS A 183 3.00 18.17 31.10
CA LYS A 183 2.68 16.87 31.68
C LYS A 183 2.81 15.82 30.56
N ILE A 184 3.69 14.84 30.70
CA ILE A 184 3.94 13.77 29.72
C ILE A 184 2.62 13.04 29.41
N ARG A 185 1.76 12.83 30.43
CA ARG A 185 0.43 12.24 30.23
C ARG A 185 -0.45 12.98 29.23
N GLU A 186 -0.37 14.31 29.16
CA GLU A 186 -1.16 15.13 28.23
C GLU A 186 -0.61 15.01 26.80
N ILE A 187 0.72 14.95 26.65
CA ILE A 187 1.38 14.67 25.37
C ILE A 187 0.98 13.29 24.84
N ILE A 188 0.96 12.27 25.71
CA ILE A 188 0.51 10.93 25.35
C ILE A 188 -0.99 10.91 25.02
N ALA A 189 -1.83 11.64 25.75
CA ALA A 189 -3.26 11.74 25.43
C ALA A 189 -3.47 12.42 24.06
N PHE A 190 -2.73 13.48 23.76
CA PHE A 190 -2.73 14.14 22.45
C PHE A 190 -2.38 13.15 21.34
N PHE A 191 -1.30 12.40 21.53
CA PHE A 191 -0.89 11.33 20.62
C PHE A 191 -1.99 10.28 20.42
N ASN A 192 -2.51 9.69 21.51
CA ASN A 192 -3.46 8.58 21.45
C ASN A 192 -4.73 8.96 20.69
N GLU A 193 -5.30 10.15 20.93
CA GLU A 193 -6.49 10.63 20.22
C GLU A 193 -6.27 10.68 18.70
N ARG A 194 -5.11 11.17 18.27
CA ARG A 194 -4.76 11.30 16.84
C ARG A 194 -4.38 9.96 16.23
N TYR A 195 -3.63 9.15 16.96
CA TYR A 195 -3.22 7.83 16.50
C TYR A 195 -4.42 6.89 16.31
N GLN A 196 -5.41 6.94 17.21
CA GLN A 196 -6.68 6.20 17.05
C GLN A 196 -7.48 6.61 15.81
N TYR A 197 -7.26 7.82 15.27
CA TYR A 197 -7.88 8.25 14.02
C TYR A 197 -7.45 7.40 12.81
N LEU A 198 -6.37 6.62 12.90
CA LEU A 198 -6.02 5.63 11.87
C LEU A 198 -7.18 4.66 11.61
N SER A 199 -7.94 4.25 12.63
CA SER A 199 -9.13 3.39 12.43
C SER A 199 -10.19 4.06 11.56
N CYS A 200 -10.39 5.37 11.69
CA CYS A 200 -11.27 6.13 10.80
C CYS A 200 -10.73 6.18 9.37
N LEU A 201 -9.41 6.32 9.20
CA LEU A 201 -8.76 6.32 7.89
C LEU A 201 -8.80 4.93 7.21
N ILE A 202 -8.71 3.84 7.97
CA ILE A 202 -8.94 2.46 7.49
C ILE A 202 -10.35 2.34 6.92
N ASN A 203 -11.36 2.74 7.70
CA ASN A 203 -12.75 2.71 7.25
C ASN A 203 -12.92 3.56 5.98
N LYS A 204 -12.28 4.73 5.92
CA LYS A 204 -12.35 5.57 4.74
C LYS A 204 -11.72 4.92 3.51
N ALA A 205 -10.57 4.26 3.66
CA ALA A 205 -9.93 3.52 2.56
C ALA A 205 -10.83 2.40 2.02
N ASN A 206 -11.49 1.65 2.91
CA ASN A 206 -12.44 0.60 2.55
C ASN A 206 -13.68 1.16 1.84
N GLU A 207 -14.27 2.25 2.34
CA GLU A 207 -15.37 2.95 1.66
C GLU A 207 -14.99 3.33 0.22
N LEU A 208 -13.80 3.93 0.04
CA LEU A 208 -13.34 4.35 -1.28
C LEU A 208 -13.19 3.17 -2.26
N TYR A 209 -12.79 1.99 -1.77
CA TYR A 209 -12.71 0.77 -2.56
C TYR A 209 -14.09 0.26 -2.95
N ILE A 210 -15.00 0.16 -1.98
CA ILE A 210 -16.38 -0.29 -2.21
C ILE A 210 -17.09 0.62 -3.22
N ASP A 211 -16.97 1.94 -3.06
CA ASP A 211 -17.52 2.94 -3.98
C ASP A 211 -16.97 2.77 -5.41
N PHE A 212 -15.67 2.52 -5.54
CA PHE A 212 -15.04 2.25 -6.83
C PHE A 212 -15.60 0.97 -7.46
N CYS A 213 -15.65 -0.14 -6.72
CA CYS A 213 -16.17 -1.41 -7.22
C CYS A 213 -17.65 -1.30 -7.63
N MET A 214 -18.49 -0.63 -6.84
CA MET A 214 -19.89 -0.39 -7.19
C MET A 214 -20.06 0.48 -8.43
N THR A 215 -19.15 1.43 -8.65
CA THR A 215 -19.18 2.28 -9.84
C THR A 215 -18.77 1.49 -11.08
N GLN A 216 -17.67 0.75 -11.00
CA GLN A 216 -17.18 -0.04 -12.13
C GLN A 216 -18.09 -1.21 -12.48
N SER A 217 -18.74 -1.84 -11.49
CA SER A 217 -19.64 -2.97 -11.77
C SER A 217 -20.92 -2.57 -12.50
N LYS A 218 -21.34 -1.31 -12.40
CA LYS A 218 -22.47 -0.75 -13.17
C LYS A 218 -22.10 -0.44 -14.62
N ASN A 219 -20.82 -0.18 -14.90
CA ASN A 219 -20.33 0.05 -16.25
C ASN A 219 -20.25 -1.31 -16.96
N LYS A 220 -21.22 -1.58 -17.85
CA LYS A 220 -21.29 -2.82 -18.62
C LYS A 220 -20.11 -2.91 -19.59
N ILE A 221 -19.42 -4.04 -19.57
CA ILE A 221 -18.42 -4.40 -20.59
C ILE A 221 -19.16 -4.60 -21.92
N PRO A 222 -18.72 -3.95 -23.02
CA PRO A 222 -19.36 -4.10 -24.34
C PRO A 222 -19.38 -5.56 -24.81
N GLU A 223 -20.46 -5.96 -25.47
CA GLU A 223 -20.54 -7.25 -26.17
C GLU A 223 -19.61 -7.25 -27.38
N THR A 224 -19.14 -8.44 -27.76
CA THR A 224 -18.21 -8.62 -28.86
C THR A 224 -18.60 -9.81 -29.74
N ASP A 225 -18.22 -9.76 -31.01
CA ASP A 225 -18.65 -10.75 -32.01
C ASP A 225 -17.63 -11.89 -32.21
N SER A 226 -16.44 -11.78 -31.62
CA SER A 226 -15.36 -12.76 -31.76
C SER A 226 -14.50 -12.86 -30.51
N ILE A 227 -13.83 -14.00 -30.33
CA ILE A 227 -12.92 -14.22 -29.19
C ILE A 227 -11.74 -13.23 -29.21
N ASN A 228 -11.21 -12.90 -30.38
CA ASN A 228 -10.10 -11.95 -30.49
C ASN A 228 -10.54 -10.52 -30.09
N SER A 229 -11.75 -10.10 -30.48
CA SER A 229 -12.32 -8.84 -30.00
C SER A 229 -12.61 -8.86 -28.50
N GLU A 230 -13.10 -9.99 -27.98
CA GLU A 230 -13.37 -10.19 -26.55
C GLU A 230 -12.10 -10.00 -25.72
N LEU A 231 -11.02 -10.72 -26.07
CA LEU A 231 -9.74 -10.63 -25.36
C LEU A 231 -9.14 -9.22 -25.38
N LYS A 232 -9.30 -8.48 -26.48
CA LYS A 232 -8.87 -7.08 -26.57
C LYS A 232 -9.67 -6.16 -25.65
N VAL A 233 -10.99 -6.36 -25.58
CA VAL A 233 -11.86 -5.63 -24.66
C VAL A 233 -11.49 -5.96 -23.22
N LEU A 234 -11.34 -7.24 -22.87
CA LEU A 234 -10.96 -7.67 -21.52
C LEU A 234 -9.58 -7.17 -21.10
N GLU A 235 -8.60 -7.11 -22.00
CA GLU A 235 -7.29 -6.52 -21.71
C GLU A 235 -7.42 -5.04 -21.31
N ASN A 236 -8.24 -4.29 -22.04
CA ASN A 236 -8.45 -2.87 -21.76
C ASN A 236 -9.25 -2.66 -20.47
N GLU A 237 -10.32 -3.43 -20.27
CA GLU A 237 -11.13 -3.38 -19.04
C GLU A 237 -10.30 -3.77 -17.81
N SER A 238 -9.45 -4.80 -17.90
CA SER A 238 -8.55 -5.21 -16.82
C SER A 238 -7.63 -4.07 -16.37
N LYS A 239 -7.06 -3.30 -17.31
CA LYS A 239 -6.23 -2.11 -17.00
C LYS A 239 -6.99 -1.04 -16.22
N HIS A 240 -8.28 -0.86 -16.51
CA HIS A 240 -9.13 0.12 -15.82
C HIS A 240 -9.72 -0.41 -14.49
N ARG A 241 -9.86 -1.73 -14.37
CA ARG A 241 -10.40 -2.43 -13.20
C ARG A 241 -9.27 -3.00 -12.35
N LEU A 242 -8.50 -2.09 -11.75
CA LEU A 242 -7.39 -2.36 -10.82
C LEU A 242 -6.09 -2.86 -11.47
N ASN A 243 -6.09 -3.17 -12.76
CA ASN A 243 -4.89 -3.63 -13.48
C ASN A 243 -4.21 -4.83 -12.79
N ASN A 244 -5.03 -5.80 -12.37
CA ASN A 244 -4.56 -6.96 -11.63
C ASN A 244 -3.59 -7.81 -12.50
N ASN A 245 -2.40 -8.07 -11.94
CA ASN A 245 -1.31 -8.75 -12.66
C ASN A 245 -1.67 -10.17 -13.09
N TYR A 246 -2.38 -10.91 -12.24
CA TYR A 246 -2.81 -12.27 -12.54
C TYR A 246 -3.78 -12.28 -13.72
N TYR A 247 -4.84 -11.46 -13.69
CA TYR A 247 -5.80 -11.37 -14.79
C TYR A 247 -5.13 -10.90 -16.09
N LYS A 248 -4.23 -9.92 -16.01
CA LYS A 248 -3.43 -9.47 -17.15
C LYS A 248 -2.62 -10.60 -17.77
N PHE A 249 -1.92 -11.39 -16.95
CA PHE A 249 -1.13 -12.54 -17.40
C PHE A 249 -2.01 -13.56 -18.13
N MET A 250 -3.15 -13.92 -17.54
CA MET A 250 -4.08 -14.89 -18.11
C MET A 250 -4.64 -14.45 -19.47
N ILE A 251 -5.01 -13.17 -19.60
CA ILE A 251 -5.51 -12.60 -20.86
C ILE A 251 -4.43 -12.62 -21.94
N GLU A 252 -3.18 -12.30 -21.61
CA GLU A 252 -2.06 -12.33 -22.57
C GLU A 252 -1.75 -13.75 -23.05
N GLU A 253 -1.79 -14.76 -22.17
CA GLU A 253 -1.64 -16.16 -22.59
C GLU A 253 -2.79 -16.61 -23.53
N LEU A 254 -4.02 -16.24 -23.21
CA LEU A 254 -5.18 -16.53 -24.06
C LEU A 254 -5.06 -15.86 -25.44
N LYS A 255 -4.56 -14.61 -25.50
CA LYS A 255 -4.31 -13.93 -26.78
C LYS A 255 -3.32 -14.70 -27.65
N LYS A 256 -2.25 -15.26 -27.07
CA LYS A 256 -1.30 -16.11 -27.81
C LYS A 256 -2.01 -17.37 -28.36
N ILE A 257 -2.79 -18.06 -27.54
CA ILE A 257 -3.55 -19.26 -27.91
C ILE A 257 -4.50 -19.01 -29.08
N PHE A 258 -5.24 -17.89 -29.06
CA PHE A 258 -6.24 -17.58 -30.09
C PHE A 258 -5.68 -16.84 -31.32
N SER A 259 -4.38 -16.46 -31.31
CA SER A 259 -3.73 -15.80 -32.44
C SER A 259 -3.35 -16.74 -33.59
N VAL A 260 -3.31 -18.05 -33.33
CA VAL A 260 -2.87 -19.08 -34.29
C VAL A 260 -3.85 -20.26 -34.33
N ASN A 261 -3.80 -21.04 -35.42
CA ASN A 261 -4.46 -22.35 -35.50
C ASN A 261 -3.44 -23.39 -35.98
N LEU A 262 -3.63 -24.66 -35.61
CA LEU A 262 -2.78 -25.75 -36.09
C LEU A 262 -3.23 -26.19 -37.48
N ASN A 263 -2.26 -26.39 -38.38
CA ASN A 263 -2.53 -26.90 -39.74
C ASN A 263 -2.57 -28.44 -39.79
N GLU A 264 -2.25 -29.11 -38.68
CA GLU A 264 -2.21 -30.57 -38.58
C GLU A 264 -3.60 -31.14 -38.33
N GLU A 265 -4.21 -31.77 -39.33
CA GLU A 265 -5.59 -32.32 -39.24
C GLU A 265 -5.80 -33.26 -38.05
N LYS A 266 -4.77 -34.03 -37.66
CA LYS A 266 -4.81 -34.93 -36.49
C LYS A 266 -5.02 -34.19 -35.17
N LEU A 267 -4.57 -32.94 -35.06
CA LEU A 267 -4.64 -32.14 -33.84
C LEU A 267 -5.86 -31.21 -33.80
N THR A 268 -6.51 -30.96 -34.94
CA THR A 268 -7.67 -30.06 -35.04
C THR A 268 -8.79 -30.39 -34.04
N PRO A 269 -9.21 -31.66 -33.82
CA PRO A 269 -10.23 -31.96 -32.82
C PRO A 269 -9.80 -31.63 -31.40
N LYS A 270 -8.53 -31.89 -31.04
CA LYS A 270 -7.96 -31.55 -29.73
C LYS A 270 -7.85 -30.04 -29.55
N GLU A 271 -7.47 -29.32 -30.60
CA GLU A 271 -7.37 -27.85 -30.57
C GLU A 271 -8.73 -27.22 -30.31
N LEU A 272 -9.77 -27.65 -31.04
CA LEU A 272 -11.13 -27.15 -30.85
C LEU A 272 -11.65 -27.44 -29.44
N ALA A 273 -11.39 -28.64 -28.91
CA ALA A 273 -11.76 -29.01 -27.56
C ALA A 273 -11.03 -28.14 -26.51
N PHE A 274 -9.72 -27.94 -26.66
CA PHE A 274 -8.94 -27.09 -25.76
C PHE A 274 -9.37 -25.62 -25.80
N LYS A 275 -9.57 -25.05 -27.00
CA LYS A 275 -10.04 -23.67 -27.17
C LYS A 275 -11.45 -23.46 -26.63
N LYS A 276 -12.32 -24.47 -26.70
CA LYS A 276 -13.65 -24.43 -26.07
C LYS A 276 -13.54 -24.26 -24.55
N GLU A 277 -12.65 -25.01 -23.91
CA GLU A 277 -12.40 -24.93 -22.47
C GLU A 277 -11.77 -23.58 -22.10
N CYS A 278 -10.85 -23.06 -22.91
CA CYS A 278 -10.35 -21.68 -22.77
C CYS A 278 -11.48 -20.64 -22.87
N GLY A 279 -12.51 -20.89 -23.67
CA GLY A 279 -13.72 -20.06 -23.75
C GLY A 279 -14.48 -19.97 -22.42
N VAL A 280 -14.51 -21.05 -21.64
CA VAL A 280 -15.09 -21.05 -20.28
C VAL A 280 -14.32 -20.10 -19.38
N LEU A 281 -12.98 -20.18 -19.42
CA LEU A 281 -12.10 -19.29 -18.67
C LEU A 281 -12.25 -17.81 -19.08
N ILE A 282 -12.39 -17.52 -20.38
CA ILE A 282 -12.66 -16.16 -20.88
C ILE A 282 -13.98 -15.63 -20.30
N GLY A 283 -15.03 -16.46 -20.31
CA GLY A 283 -16.33 -16.12 -19.71
C GLY A 283 -16.23 -15.84 -18.20
N GLU A 284 -15.42 -16.62 -17.47
CA GLU A 284 -15.14 -16.39 -16.06
C GLU A 284 -14.44 -15.04 -15.83
N ILE A 285 -13.35 -14.76 -16.57
CA ILE A 285 -12.62 -13.49 -16.50
C ILE A 285 -13.57 -12.32 -16.75
N ARG A 286 -14.40 -12.38 -17.80
CA ARG A 286 -15.39 -11.34 -18.11
C ARG A 286 -16.36 -11.11 -16.95
N ASN A 287 -16.93 -12.18 -16.42
CA ASN A 287 -17.88 -12.10 -15.32
C ASN A 287 -17.24 -11.50 -14.05
N ASN A 288 -16.03 -11.92 -13.71
CA ASN A 288 -15.31 -11.44 -12.53
C ASN A 288 -14.93 -9.97 -12.67
N LEU A 289 -14.43 -9.55 -13.84
CA LEU A 289 -14.17 -8.14 -14.15
C LEU A 289 -15.46 -7.30 -14.08
N GLN A 290 -16.57 -7.77 -14.65
CA GLN A 290 -17.85 -7.07 -14.61
C GLN A 290 -18.37 -6.92 -13.18
N LYS A 291 -18.20 -7.94 -12.32
CA LYS A 291 -18.67 -7.92 -10.93
C LYS A 291 -17.69 -7.24 -9.98
N MET A 292 -16.48 -6.91 -10.43
CA MET A 292 -15.36 -6.46 -9.59
C MET A 292 -14.96 -7.49 -8.52
N ASP A 293 -15.10 -8.77 -8.87
CA ASP A 293 -14.76 -9.91 -8.01
C ASP A 293 -13.43 -10.52 -8.47
N LEU A 294 -12.34 -9.80 -8.23
CA LEU A 294 -11.00 -10.21 -8.65
C LEU A 294 -10.42 -11.21 -7.65
N VAL A 295 -10.82 -12.46 -7.84
CA VAL A 295 -10.36 -13.63 -7.08
C VAL A 295 -9.59 -14.59 -7.99
N ASP A 296 -8.98 -15.60 -7.39
CA ASP A 296 -8.36 -16.70 -8.12
C ASP A 296 -9.37 -17.36 -9.07
N LEU A 297 -8.96 -17.57 -10.32
CA LEU A 297 -9.83 -18.10 -11.37
C LEU A 297 -9.97 -19.60 -11.18
N LYS A 298 -11.22 -20.09 -11.07
CA LYS A 298 -11.55 -21.51 -10.91
C LYS A 298 -11.05 -22.34 -12.09
N HIS A 299 -11.05 -21.75 -13.29
CA HIS A 299 -10.58 -22.40 -14.51
C HIS A 299 -9.20 -21.90 -14.93
N GLY A 300 -8.44 -21.27 -14.03
CA GLY A 300 -7.09 -20.78 -14.34
C GLY A 300 -6.15 -21.89 -14.79
N ASP A 301 -6.27 -23.07 -14.17
CA ASP A 301 -5.42 -24.24 -14.45
C ASP A 301 -5.52 -24.76 -15.90
N ILE A 302 -6.53 -24.35 -16.67
CA ILE A 302 -6.60 -24.66 -18.11
C ILE A 302 -5.33 -24.21 -18.83
N ILE A 303 -4.76 -23.07 -18.43
CA ILE A 303 -3.55 -22.52 -19.03
C ILE A 303 -2.38 -22.45 -18.06
N SER A 304 -2.61 -22.35 -16.74
CA SER A 304 -1.53 -22.23 -15.75
C SER A 304 -1.02 -23.56 -15.18
N SER A 305 -1.62 -24.69 -15.55
CA SER A 305 -1.20 -25.99 -15.02
C SER A 305 0.20 -26.41 -15.47
N THR A 306 0.83 -27.24 -14.64
CA THR A 306 2.07 -27.96 -14.94
C THR A 306 1.81 -29.46 -14.93
N LEU A 307 2.76 -30.26 -15.40
CA LEU A 307 2.66 -31.72 -15.28
C LEU A 307 3.04 -32.16 -13.86
N ASN A 308 2.60 -33.34 -13.43
CA ASN A 308 2.96 -33.89 -12.12
C ASN A 308 4.43 -34.37 -12.03
N ASN A 309 5.13 -34.48 -13.17
CA ASN A 309 6.52 -34.92 -13.24
C ASN A 309 7.48 -33.71 -13.32
N SER A 310 8.30 -33.53 -12.28
CA SER A 310 9.25 -32.42 -12.17
C SER A 310 10.30 -32.38 -13.28
N GLN A 311 10.72 -33.54 -13.81
CA GLN A 311 11.67 -33.61 -14.91
C GLN A 311 11.04 -33.12 -16.22
N TYR A 312 9.76 -33.41 -16.45
CA TYR A 312 9.05 -32.91 -17.63
C TYR A 312 8.83 -31.39 -17.54
N ASN A 313 8.50 -30.89 -16.35
CA ASN A 313 8.35 -29.46 -16.11
C ASN A 313 9.66 -28.69 -16.34
N TYR A 314 10.82 -29.30 -16.07
CA TYR A 314 12.10 -28.68 -16.37
C TYR A 314 12.26 -28.40 -17.88
N TYR A 315 12.03 -29.40 -18.73
CA TYR A 315 12.17 -29.24 -20.18
C TYR A 315 11.12 -28.29 -20.76
N ILE A 316 9.87 -28.38 -20.29
CA ILE A 316 8.79 -27.46 -20.67
C ILE A 316 9.14 -26.02 -20.26
N GLY A 317 9.65 -25.83 -19.04
CA GLY A 317 10.10 -24.53 -18.55
C GLY A 317 11.18 -23.92 -19.42
N LYS A 318 12.16 -24.73 -19.87
CA LYS A 318 13.22 -24.27 -20.78
C LYS A 318 12.70 -23.88 -22.16
N ILE A 319 11.64 -24.54 -22.65
CA ILE A 319 10.97 -24.10 -23.87
C ILE A 319 10.27 -22.77 -23.64
N PHE A 320 9.48 -22.60 -22.57
CA PHE A 320 8.82 -21.32 -22.27
C PHE A 320 9.80 -20.15 -22.09
N GLU A 321 10.95 -20.38 -21.44
CA GLU A 321 12.04 -19.40 -21.36
C GLU A 321 12.52 -19.01 -22.77
N SER A 322 12.73 -19.99 -23.65
CA SER A 322 13.21 -19.77 -25.02
C SER A 322 12.18 -19.09 -25.92
N LEU A 323 10.88 -19.34 -25.70
CA LEU A 323 9.78 -18.65 -26.40
C LEU A 323 9.65 -17.19 -25.97
N SER A 324 10.26 -16.81 -24.84
CA SER A 324 10.22 -15.47 -24.28
C SER A 324 11.52 -14.69 -24.50
N SER A 325 12.58 -15.33 -24.98
CA SER A 325 13.89 -14.71 -25.23
C SER A 325 14.06 -14.23 -26.66
N GLU A 326 14.82 -13.14 -26.85
CA GLU A 326 15.18 -12.63 -28.19
C GLU A 326 16.17 -13.56 -28.92
N THR A 327 16.83 -14.47 -28.19
CA THR A 327 17.79 -15.43 -28.73
C THR A 327 17.37 -16.86 -28.39
N ILE A 328 17.26 -17.72 -29.40
CA ILE A 328 16.98 -19.14 -29.23
C ILE A 328 18.25 -19.84 -28.75
N ASN A 329 18.19 -20.44 -27.56
CA ASN A 329 19.30 -21.21 -26.97
C ASN A 329 19.72 -22.37 -27.90
N SER A 330 21.02 -22.67 -27.98
CA SER A 330 21.53 -23.83 -28.72
C SER A 330 20.96 -25.17 -28.23
N ALA A 331 20.51 -25.25 -26.97
CA ALA A 331 19.85 -26.42 -26.39
C ALA A 331 18.34 -26.51 -26.69
N TYR A 332 17.74 -25.53 -27.38
CA TYR A 332 16.30 -25.48 -27.64
C TYR A 332 15.79 -26.73 -28.37
N GLU A 333 16.50 -27.16 -29.41
CA GLU A 333 16.15 -28.33 -30.21
C GLU A 333 16.21 -29.63 -29.40
N VAL A 334 17.18 -29.73 -28.47
CA VAL A 334 17.27 -30.86 -27.53
C VAL A 334 16.05 -30.91 -26.62
N HIS A 335 15.59 -29.75 -26.11
CA HIS A 335 14.39 -29.68 -25.27
C HIS A 335 13.11 -30.03 -26.05
N LEU A 336 12.98 -29.59 -27.29
CA LEU A 336 11.85 -29.99 -28.15
C LEU A 336 11.81 -31.50 -28.37
N ASN A 337 12.95 -32.14 -28.61
CA ASN A 337 13.04 -33.59 -28.78
C ASN A 337 12.56 -34.35 -27.52
N TYR A 338 13.00 -33.92 -26.33
CA TYR A 338 12.51 -34.51 -25.07
C TYR A 338 10.99 -34.34 -24.90
N VAL A 339 10.44 -33.18 -25.24
CA VAL A 339 8.98 -32.96 -25.15
C VAL A 339 8.21 -33.76 -26.19
N ASN A 340 8.76 -33.96 -27.39
CA ASN A 340 8.22 -34.89 -28.37
C ASN A 340 8.17 -36.32 -27.82
N GLU A 341 9.24 -36.82 -27.21
CA GLU A 341 9.26 -38.14 -26.56
C GLU A 341 8.19 -38.24 -25.46
N ILE A 342 8.06 -37.21 -24.61
CA ILE A 342 7.04 -37.16 -23.55
C ILE A 342 5.62 -37.29 -24.13
N SER A 343 5.38 -36.69 -25.31
CA SER A 343 4.10 -36.74 -26.01
C SER A 343 3.92 -37.91 -26.97
N ASN A 344 4.85 -38.88 -26.99
CA ASN A 344 4.89 -39.95 -28.00
C ASN A 344 4.82 -39.42 -29.44
N TYR A 345 5.48 -38.29 -29.69
CA TYR A 345 5.54 -37.59 -30.98
C TYR A 345 4.15 -37.14 -31.51
N GLU A 346 3.14 -37.06 -30.65
CA GLU A 346 1.80 -36.65 -31.04
C GLU A 346 1.78 -35.22 -31.61
N TYR A 347 2.43 -34.28 -30.93
CA TYR A 347 2.39 -32.85 -31.27
C TYR A 347 3.50 -32.42 -32.24
N ASN A 348 4.51 -33.27 -32.45
CA ASN A 348 5.63 -33.06 -33.35
C ASN A 348 6.18 -31.62 -33.31
N PHE A 349 6.70 -31.21 -32.15
CA PHE A 349 7.32 -29.92 -31.93
C PHE A 349 8.54 -29.74 -32.83
N SER A 350 8.59 -28.65 -33.60
CA SER A 350 9.71 -28.31 -34.47
C SER A 350 10.30 -26.94 -34.14
N ARG A 351 11.56 -26.73 -34.51
CA ARG A 351 12.20 -25.40 -34.45
C ARG A 351 11.64 -24.44 -35.50
N ASP A 352 11.05 -24.98 -36.56
CA ASP A 352 10.42 -24.22 -37.63
C ASP A 352 8.99 -23.78 -37.27
N ASP A 353 8.44 -24.28 -36.16
CA ASP A 353 7.13 -23.84 -35.66
C ASP A 353 7.22 -22.36 -35.23
N ASP A 354 6.19 -21.57 -35.58
CA ASP A 354 6.01 -20.25 -35.00
C ASP A 354 5.92 -20.33 -33.47
N THR A 355 6.46 -19.34 -32.76
CA THR A 355 6.49 -19.30 -31.29
C THR A 355 5.10 -19.51 -30.67
N ASN A 356 4.04 -18.94 -31.26
CA ASN A 356 2.68 -19.13 -30.75
C ASN A 356 2.12 -20.52 -31.10
N ILE A 357 2.55 -21.14 -32.21
CA ILE A 357 2.22 -22.54 -32.54
C ILE A 357 2.85 -23.48 -31.51
N THR A 358 4.14 -23.34 -31.22
CA THR A 358 4.81 -24.13 -30.16
C THR A 358 4.13 -23.92 -28.81
N PHE A 359 3.80 -22.67 -28.46
CA PHE A 359 3.09 -22.34 -27.23
C PHE A 359 1.72 -23.04 -27.14
N LEU A 360 0.91 -22.97 -28.21
CA LEU A 360 -0.39 -23.63 -28.29
C LEU A 360 -0.26 -25.15 -28.12
N LYS A 361 0.65 -25.78 -28.87
CA LYS A 361 0.91 -27.23 -28.79
C LYS A 361 1.31 -27.63 -27.36
N LEU A 362 2.18 -26.86 -26.69
CA LEU A 362 2.60 -27.13 -25.31
C LEU A 362 1.42 -27.05 -24.33
N LYS A 363 0.63 -25.99 -24.39
CA LYS A 363 -0.53 -25.81 -23.49
C LYS A 363 -1.57 -26.92 -23.71
N MET A 364 -1.84 -27.28 -24.96
CA MET A 364 -2.70 -28.43 -25.28
C MET A 364 -2.13 -29.73 -24.72
N MET A 365 -0.84 -30.01 -24.93
CA MET A 365 -0.18 -31.21 -24.42
C MET A 365 -0.33 -31.32 -22.90
N ILE A 366 -0.02 -30.25 -22.16
CA ILE A 366 -0.12 -30.23 -20.70
C ILE A 366 -1.56 -30.47 -20.25
N PHE A 367 -2.51 -29.77 -20.87
CA PHE A 367 -3.93 -29.87 -20.53
C PHE A 367 -4.48 -31.29 -20.70
N PHE A 368 -4.20 -31.95 -21.83
CA PHE A 368 -4.70 -33.30 -22.08
C PHE A 368 -3.97 -34.34 -21.24
N LYS A 369 -2.65 -34.21 -21.06
CA LYS A 369 -1.85 -35.09 -20.19
C LYS A 369 -2.30 -35.09 -18.73
N ASN A 370 -2.88 -33.99 -18.25
CA ASN A 370 -3.40 -33.88 -16.88
C ASN A 370 -4.83 -34.44 -16.75
N LYS A 371 -5.52 -34.73 -17.87
CA LYS A 371 -6.86 -35.35 -17.89
C LYS A 371 -6.82 -36.86 -18.14
N ASP A 372 -5.71 -37.36 -18.69
CA ASP A 372 -5.39 -38.79 -18.84
C ASP A 372 -4.86 -39.38 -17.51
#